data_AF-A0A357LZX3-F1
#
_entry.id   AF-A0A357LZX3-F1
#
_cell.length_a   1.000
_cell.length_b   1.000
_cell.length_c   1.000
_cell.angle_alpha   90.00
_cell.angle_beta   90.00
_cell.angle_gamma   90.00
#
_symmetry.space_group_name_H-M   'P 1'
#
loop_
_entity.id
_entity.type
_entity.pdbx_description
1 polymer ?
#
loop_
_entity_poly.entity_id
_entity_poly.type
_entity_poly.pdbx_seq_one_letter_code
_entity_poly.pdbx_strand_id
1 'polypeptide(L)'
;MLIEQTSDLIRSHATVTLRSGELAEEIILINDQALLLSSDCMSLYRRASDWQDPLGNGHLRSADISEAYQLRDAPFVLRHKAGFAVLSNGCGLLIGLNDVRLYPDAPSALRGQNEITRLALGE
;
A
#
# COMPACT_ATOMS: atom_id res chain seq x y z
N MET A 1 29.32 -14.27 -7.58
CA MET A 1 28.31 -13.27 -8.00
C MET A 1 27.07 -13.52 -7.15
N LEU A 2 26.97 -12.82 -6.01
CA LEU A 2 25.75 -12.85 -5.19
C LEU A 2 24.73 -11.99 -5.91
N ILE A 3 23.68 -12.62 -6.43
CA ILE A 3 22.50 -11.87 -6.84
C ILE A 3 21.90 -11.36 -5.53
N GLU A 4 22.11 -10.08 -5.24
CA GLU A 4 21.30 -9.37 -4.25
C GLU A 4 19.87 -9.38 -4.77
N GLN A 5 19.12 -10.45 -4.47
CA GLN A 5 17.68 -10.41 -4.56
C GLN A 5 17.24 -9.39 -3.52
N THR A 6 17.10 -8.14 -3.92
CA THR A 6 16.45 -7.13 -3.11
C THR A 6 15.04 -7.66 -2.83
N SER A 7 14.78 -8.10 -1.60
CA SER A 7 13.45 -8.48 -1.11
C SER A 7 12.46 -7.31 -1.09
N ASP A 8 12.78 -6.21 -1.77
CA ASP A 8 11.92 -5.05 -1.84
C ASP A 8 10.86 -5.28 -2.91
N LEU A 9 9.63 -5.47 -2.44
CA LEU A 9 8.47 -5.64 -3.31
C LEU A 9 7.90 -4.29 -3.78
N ILE A 10 8.43 -3.18 -3.25
CA ILE A 10 8.12 -1.82 -3.69
C ILE A 10 9.19 -1.37 -4.68
N ARG A 11 8.77 -1.07 -5.91
CA ARG A 11 9.65 -0.50 -6.95
C ARG A 11 9.84 1.00 -6.75
N SER A 12 8.75 1.70 -6.47
CA SER A 12 8.72 3.14 -6.22
C SER A 12 7.40 3.53 -5.58
N HIS A 13 7.36 4.69 -4.94
CA HIS A 13 6.10 5.28 -4.49
C HIS A 13 6.13 6.80 -4.66
N ALA A 14 4.95 7.40 -4.76
CA ALA A 14 4.78 8.85 -4.81
C ALA A 14 3.42 9.27 -4.26
N THR A 15 3.38 10.44 -3.63
CA THR A 15 2.14 11.10 -3.28
C THR A 15 1.47 11.62 -4.55
N VAL A 16 0.19 11.31 -4.71
CA VAL A 16 -0.66 11.73 -5.82
C VAL A 16 -1.90 12.47 -5.30
N THR A 17 -2.52 13.26 -6.17
CA THR A 17 -3.79 13.94 -5.86
C THR A 17 -4.89 13.28 -6.67
N LEU A 18 -5.89 12.73 -5.98
CA LEU A 18 -7.06 12.12 -6.58
C LEU A 18 -7.93 13.17 -7.27
N ARG A 19 -8.85 12.73 -8.15
CA ARG A 19 -9.82 13.64 -8.80
C ARG A 19 -10.73 14.36 -7.79
N SER A 20 -10.93 13.78 -6.61
CA SER A 20 -11.65 14.40 -5.48
C SER A 20 -10.88 15.56 -4.84
N GLY A 21 -9.58 15.71 -5.13
CA GLY A 21 -8.67 16.64 -4.45
C GLY A 21 -7.98 16.05 -3.22
N GLU A 22 -8.34 14.82 -2.82
CA GLU A 22 -7.72 14.13 -1.70
C GLU A 22 -6.31 13.64 -2.08
N LEU A 23 -5.43 13.61 -1.08
CA LEU A 23 -4.09 13.04 -1.23
C LEU A 23 -4.14 11.53 -1.03
N ALA A 24 -3.36 10.82 -1.84
CA ALA A 24 -3.12 9.39 -1.72
C ALA A 24 -1.64 9.10 -1.98
N GLU A 25 -1.20 7.90 -1.63
CA GLU A 25 0.11 7.40 -2.00
C GLU A 25 -0.05 6.28 -3.03
N GLU A 26 0.57 6.43 -4.20
CA GLU A 26 0.66 5.38 -5.19
C GLU A 26 1.96 4.60 -4.98
N ILE A 27 1.86 3.31 -4.69
CA ILE A 27 2.96 2.38 -4.45
C ILE A 27 3.01 1.39 -5.62
N ILE A 28 4.04 1.51 -6.45
CA ILE A 28 4.27 0.63 -7.60
C ILE A 28 5.02 -0.62 -7.12
N LEU A 29 4.40 -1.78 -7.31
CA LEU A 29 4.96 -3.07 -6.91
C LEU A 29 5.90 -3.61 -7.99
N ILE A 30 6.75 -4.58 -7.63
CA ILE A 30 7.69 -5.19 -8.59
C ILE A 30 7.01 -5.91 -9.76
N ASN A 31 5.74 -6.32 -9.62
CA ASN A 31 4.94 -6.98 -10.65
C ASN A 31 4.13 -6.01 -11.52
N ASP A 32 4.47 -4.70 -11.50
CA ASP A 32 3.80 -3.61 -12.23
C ASP A 32 2.39 -3.25 -11.77
N GLN A 33 1.82 -3.97 -10.78
CA GLN A 33 0.59 -3.54 -10.11
C GLN A 33 0.84 -2.28 -9.27
N ALA A 34 -0.22 -1.52 -9.02
CA ALA A 34 -0.15 -0.34 -8.17
C ALA A 34 -1.11 -0.49 -6.98
N LEU A 35 -0.58 -0.30 -5.78
CA LEU A 35 -1.36 -0.14 -4.57
C LEU A 35 -1.54 1.35 -4.33
N LEU A 36 -2.78 1.82 -4.37
CA LEU A 36 -3.17 3.16 -4.00
C LEU A 36 -3.64 3.17 -2.54
N LEU A 37 -2.98 3.96 -1.71
CA LEU A 37 -3.30 4.15 -0.31
C LEU A 37 -3.97 5.51 -0.13
N SER A 38 -5.28 5.54 0.14
CA SER A 38 -6.01 6.75 0.55
C SER A 38 -6.04 6.87 2.08
N SER A 39 -6.71 7.89 2.61
CA SER A 39 -6.90 8.08 4.05
C SER A 39 -7.58 6.89 4.72
N ASP A 40 -8.49 6.22 4.02
CA ASP A 40 -9.45 5.26 4.55
C ASP A 40 -9.51 3.93 3.80
N CYS A 41 -8.68 3.74 2.76
CA CYS A 41 -8.74 2.57 1.91
C CYS A 41 -7.39 2.20 1.30
N MET A 42 -7.20 0.91 1.06
CA MET A 42 -6.15 0.37 0.21
C MET A 42 -6.80 -0.19 -1.05
N SER A 43 -6.41 0.33 -2.22
CA SER A 43 -6.98 -0.09 -3.50
C SER A 43 -5.89 -0.61 -4.43
N LEU A 44 -6.07 -1.83 -4.94
CA LEU A 44 -5.17 -2.45 -5.89
C LEU A 44 -5.62 -2.17 -7.32
N TYR A 45 -4.68 -1.78 -8.16
CA TYR A 45 -4.86 -1.53 -9.57
C TYR A 45 -3.91 -2.40 -10.41
N ARG A 46 -4.35 -2.71 -11.62
CA ARG A 46 -3.57 -3.51 -12.57
C ARG A 46 -2.25 -2.86 -12.93
N ARG A 47 -2.23 -1.52 -13.06
CA ARG A 47 -1.06 -0.73 -13.40
C ARG A 47 -1.06 0.60 -12.66
N ALA A 48 0.11 1.24 -12.61
CA ALA A 48 0.24 2.61 -12.16
C ALA A 48 -0.68 3.55 -12.97
N SER A 49 -1.25 4.55 -12.29
CA SER A 49 -2.17 5.55 -12.81
C SER A 49 -3.53 5.04 -13.30
N ASP A 50 -3.81 3.74 -13.24
CA ASP A 50 -5.14 3.19 -13.58
C ASP A 50 -6.26 3.74 -12.66
N TRP A 51 -5.91 4.24 -11.48
CA TRP A 51 -6.81 4.96 -10.58
C TRP A 51 -7.37 6.26 -11.17
N GLN A 52 -6.75 6.78 -12.23
CA GLN A 52 -7.24 7.94 -12.97
C GLN A 52 -8.29 7.56 -14.02
N ASP A 53 -8.52 6.29 -14.33
CA ASP A 53 -9.52 5.88 -15.32
C ASP A 53 -10.94 6.16 -14.77
N PRO A 54 -11.72 7.06 -15.41
CA PRO A 54 -13.07 7.39 -14.95
C PRO A 54 -14.04 6.21 -15.01
N LEU A 55 -13.75 5.18 -15.81
CA LEU A 55 -14.56 3.97 -15.92
C LEU A 55 -14.08 2.87 -14.98
N GLY A 56 -12.92 3.04 -14.33
CA GLY A 56 -12.36 2.09 -13.39
C GLY A 56 -11.84 0.79 -14.02
N ASN A 57 -11.47 0.77 -15.30
CA ASN A 57 -11.10 -0.47 -16.01
C ASN A 57 -9.80 -1.13 -15.50
N GLY A 58 -9.08 -0.51 -14.58
CA GLY A 58 -7.87 -1.05 -13.94
C GLY A 58 -8.02 -1.39 -12.47
N HIS A 59 -9.16 -1.09 -11.85
CA HIS A 59 -9.39 -1.45 -10.45
C HIS A 59 -9.51 -2.96 -10.30
N LEU A 60 -8.79 -3.53 -9.33
CA LEU A 60 -8.83 -4.96 -9.04
C LEU A 60 -9.63 -5.23 -7.76
N ARG A 61 -9.21 -4.64 -6.64
CA ARG A 61 -9.78 -4.89 -5.30
C ARG A 61 -9.53 -3.70 -4.38
N SER A 62 -10.36 -3.56 -3.34
CA SER A 62 -10.17 -2.60 -2.25
C SER A 62 -10.33 -3.26 -0.89
N ALA A 63 -9.70 -2.68 0.12
CA ALA A 63 -9.90 -3.03 1.52
C ALA A 63 -9.94 -1.75 2.35
N ASP A 64 -10.99 -1.60 3.15
CA ASP A 64 -11.18 -0.43 4.00
C ASP A 64 -10.18 -0.44 5.17
N ILE A 65 -9.81 0.77 5.59
CA ILE A 65 -9.01 1.06 6.77
C ILE A 65 -9.96 1.58 7.84
N SER A 66 -10.04 0.85 8.95
CA SER A 66 -10.86 1.23 10.10
C SER A 66 -10.52 2.65 10.58
N GLU A 67 -11.53 3.41 11.01
CA GLU A 67 -11.44 4.83 11.39
C GLU A 67 -10.27 5.15 12.35
N ALA A 68 -10.03 4.27 13.33
CA ALA A 68 -8.93 4.38 14.29
C ALA A 68 -7.52 4.39 13.67
N TYR A 69 -7.38 3.92 12.44
CA TYR A 69 -6.10 3.76 11.73
C TYR A 69 -6.04 4.55 10.41
N GLN A 70 -7.01 5.44 10.18
CA GLN A 70 -7.01 6.28 8.99
C GLN A 70 -5.77 7.18 8.93
N LEU A 71 -5.31 7.43 7.70
CA LEU A 71 -4.18 8.26 7.38
C LEU A 71 -4.66 9.70 7.14
N ARG A 72 -4.01 10.67 7.79
CA ARG A 72 -4.44 12.08 7.76
C ARG A 72 -3.36 13.00 7.20
N ASP A 73 -2.10 12.68 7.49
CA ASP A 73 -0.96 13.51 7.14
C ASP A 73 -0.16 12.85 6.00
N ALA A 74 -0.13 13.51 4.84
CA ALA A 74 0.71 13.10 3.72
C ALA A 74 2.15 13.64 3.89
N PRO A 75 3.19 12.96 3.35
CA PRO A 75 3.13 11.70 2.62
C PRO A 75 2.73 10.53 3.52
N PHE A 76 1.93 9.60 3.01
CA PHE A 76 1.45 8.49 3.84
C PHE A 76 2.52 7.44 4.10
N VAL A 77 3.45 7.23 3.17
CA VAL A 77 4.59 6.33 3.34
C VAL A 77 5.81 7.15 3.72
N LEU A 78 6.32 6.96 4.94
CA LEU A 78 7.49 7.70 5.45
C LEU A 78 8.82 7.02 5.09
N ARG A 79 8.84 5.68 5.09
CA ARG A 79 10.00 4.87 4.75
C ARG A 79 9.55 3.46 4.39
N HIS A 80 10.28 2.81 3.49
CA HIS A 80 10.09 1.39 3.20
C HIS A 80 11.42 0.65 3.09
N LYS A 81 11.38 -0.65 3.36
CA LYS A 81 12.50 -1.58 3.15
C LYS A 81 11.98 -3.00 3.10
N ALA A 82 12.43 -3.78 2.11
CA ALA A 82 12.19 -5.23 2.03
C ALA A 82 10.70 -5.63 2.13
N GLY A 83 9.82 -4.90 1.42
CA GLY A 83 8.37 -5.16 1.45
C GLY A 83 7.65 -4.68 2.71
N PHE A 84 8.33 -3.98 3.62
CA PHE A 84 7.69 -3.32 4.76
C PHE A 84 7.75 -1.81 4.62
N ALA A 85 6.62 -1.12 4.83
CA ALA A 85 6.52 0.32 4.86
C ALA A 85 5.99 0.82 6.22
N VAL A 86 6.57 1.91 6.72
CA VAL A 86 6.06 2.63 7.90
C VAL A 86 5.25 3.82 7.43
N LEU A 87 4.02 3.90 7.93
CA LEU A 87 3.08 4.95 7.56
C LEU A 87 3.17 6.18 8.47
N SER A 88 2.59 7.29 8.05
CA SER A 88 2.66 8.58 8.76
C SER A 88 2.02 8.56 10.15
N ASN A 89 1.02 7.71 10.37
CA ASN A 89 0.39 7.50 11.67
C ASN A 89 1.10 6.42 12.53
N GLY A 90 2.25 5.91 12.11
CA GLY A 90 3.01 4.89 12.81
C GLY A 90 2.61 3.43 12.50
N CYS A 91 1.54 3.22 11.72
CA CYS A 91 1.14 1.90 11.28
C CYS A 91 2.20 1.22 10.42
N GLY A 92 2.20 -0.11 10.44
CA GLY A 92 3.04 -0.94 9.60
C GLY A 92 2.25 -1.51 8.42
N LEU A 93 2.72 -1.28 7.21
CA LEU A 93 2.19 -1.89 6.00
C LEU A 93 3.15 -2.98 5.53
N LEU A 94 2.73 -4.24 5.60
CA LEU A 94 3.50 -5.38 5.11
C LEU A 94 2.97 -5.79 3.74
N ILE A 95 3.83 -5.66 2.73
CA ILE A 95 3.59 -6.09 1.37
C ILE A 95 4.29 -7.44 1.21
N GLY A 96 3.51 -8.49 1.03
CA GLY A 96 3.98 -9.83 0.69
C GLY A 96 3.81 -10.15 -0.79
N LEU A 97 4.09 -11.39 -1.16
CA LEU A 97 3.91 -11.85 -2.55
C LEU A 97 2.43 -11.99 -2.94
N ASN A 98 1.57 -12.30 -1.97
CA ASN A 98 0.16 -12.65 -2.23
C ASN A 98 -0.83 -11.64 -1.66
N ASP A 99 -0.40 -10.84 -0.69
CA ASP A 99 -1.27 -9.91 0.02
C ASP A 99 -0.51 -8.71 0.55
N VAL A 100 -1.26 -7.67 0.88
CA VAL A 100 -0.85 -6.49 1.62
C VAL A 100 -1.64 -6.47 2.92
N ARG A 101 -0.96 -6.24 4.04
CA ARG A 101 -1.56 -6.25 5.38
C ARG A 101 -1.21 -4.99 6.13
N LEU A 102 -2.21 -4.41 6.79
CA LEU A 102 -2.04 -3.27 7.67
C LEU A 102 -2.00 -3.73 9.12
N TYR A 103 -1.07 -3.16 9.88
CA TYR A 103 -0.84 -3.43 11.30
C TYR A 103 -0.74 -2.12 12.08
N PRO A 104 -1.12 -2.12 13.37
CA PRO A 104 -1.13 -0.90 14.20
C PRO A 104 0.26 -0.32 14.40
N ASP A 105 1.30 -1.15 14.31
CA ASP A 105 2.70 -0.77 14.48
C ASP A 105 3.64 -1.78 13.82
N ALA A 106 4.93 -1.42 13.75
CA ALA A 106 5.97 -2.29 13.19
C ALA A 106 6.18 -3.60 13.98
N PRO A 107 6.22 -3.62 15.33
CA PRO A 107 6.33 -4.87 16.08
C PRO A 107 5.22 -5.88 15.78
N SER A 108 3.98 -5.42 15.65
CA SER A 108 2.81 -6.22 15.30
C SER A 108 2.94 -6.80 13.89
N ALA A 109 3.37 -5.98 12.93
CA ALA A 109 3.63 -6.41 11.55
C ALA A 109 4.70 -7.51 11.47
N LEU A 110 5.83 -7.31 12.14
CA LEU A 110 6.96 -8.26 12.13
C LEU A 110 6.61 -9.60 12.80
N ARG A 111 5.65 -9.59 13.73
CA ARG A 111 5.14 -10.80 14.39
C ARG A 111 3.91 -11.40 13.69
N GLY A 112 3.34 -10.71 12.72
CA GLY A 112 2.09 -11.10 12.06
C GLY A 112 0.88 -11.12 13.00
N GLN A 113 0.82 -10.22 13.97
CA GLN A 113 -0.24 -10.17 15.01
C GLN A 113 -1.04 -8.88 14.90
N ASN A 114 -2.28 -8.88 15.39
CA ASN A 114 -3.16 -7.70 15.40
C ASN A 114 -3.35 -7.09 14.00
N GLU A 115 -3.56 -7.94 13.00
CA GLU A 115 -3.89 -7.49 11.64
C GLU A 115 -5.15 -6.62 11.67
N ILE A 116 -5.08 -5.43 11.07
CA ILE A 116 -6.19 -4.49 10.96
C ILE A 116 -7.02 -4.82 9.73
N THR A 117 -6.36 -4.96 8.59
CA THR A 117 -6.99 -5.22 7.30
C THR A 117 -6.00 -5.88 6.35
N ARG A 118 -6.53 -6.56 5.33
CA ARG A 118 -5.75 -7.28 4.31
C ARG A 118 -6.35 -7.08 2.93
N LEU A 119 -5.48 -6.95 1.93
CA LEU A 119 -5.83 -6.88 0.52
C LEU A 119 -5.04 -7.95 -0.26
N ALA A 120 -5.74 -8.83 -0.99
CA ALA A 120 -5.09 -9.85 -1.81
C ALA A 120 -4.53 -9.24 -3.13
N LEU A 121 -3.29 -9.60 -3.47
CA LEU A 121 -2.58 -9.18 -4.69
C LEU A 121 -2.77 -10.13 -5.89
N GLY A 122 -3.07 -11.39 -5.62
CA GLY A 122 -3.38 -12.44 -6.61
C GLY A 122 -4.83 -12.90 -6.55
N GLU A 123 -5.17 -13.90 -7.36
CA GLU A 123 -6.34 -14.77 -7.14
C GLU A 123 -5.96 -15.98 -6.28
#